data_AF-A0A923EVM4-F1
#
_entry.id   AF-A0A923EVM4-F1
#
_cell.length_a   1.000
_cell.length_b   1.000
_cell.length_c   1.000
_cell.angle_alpha   90.00
_cell.angle_beta   90.00
_cell.angle_gamma   90.00
#
_symmetry.space_group_name_H-M   'P 1'
#
loop_
_entity.id
_entity.type
_entity.pdbx_description
1 polymer ?
#
loop_
_entity_poly.entity_id
_entity_poly.type
_entity_poly.pdbx_seq_one_letter_code
_entity_poly.pdbx_strand_id
1 'polypeptide(L)'
;MIARGENSTRNGIALRQQARLSRGEAASSGRRTVDTWLPIHDWTETQVWQRIHASGVPYHPAYDQGMTRLSCSLCVLASRADLVRAAQLRPELAAEYAELEAEIGHRFRNDLSMAEIITAAEQAATAGHTEETATIELGQGQLWWPRFERQSDRYGTVFLLTGPDAEDYVSFENAPVGQPGRLVAIVVETRRSEHCGDIARSLAPVTPTVGEEITLGAGTLFTDTDADLGIPTAVGLAPDDNRDADWLDPRALYRCHNQTVRLELRISSHTNKRAHDTRPRAA
;
A
#
# COMPACT_ATOMS: atom_id res chain seq x y z
N MET A 1 9.38 18.66 -36.44
CA MET A 1 9.07 17.27 -36.82
C MET A 1 8.61 16.58 -35.54
N ILE A 2 7.31 16.66 -35.22
CA ILE A 2 6.78 16.20 -33.92
C ILE A 2 6.24 14.79 -34.14
N ALA A 3 6.88 13.82 -33.50
CA ALA A 3 6.52 12.41 -33.56
C ALA A 3 5.08 12.21 -33.04
N ARG A 4 4.35 11.35 -33.75
CA ARG A 4 2.97 10.98 -33.45
C ARG A 4 2.94 10.17 -32.16
N GLY A 5 2.32 10.74 -31.12
CA GLY A 5 2.05 10.04 -29.87
C GLY A 5 0.96 8.98 -30.07
N GLU A 6 1.25 7.78 -29.60
CA GLU A 6 0.38 6.61 -29.64
C GLU A 6 -0.96 6.88 -28.92
N ASN A 7 -2.05 6.38 -29.50
CA ASN A 7 -3.41 6.60 -29.02
C ASN A 7 -3.63 5.92 -27.66
N SER A 8 -3.69 6.70 -26.59
CA SER A 8 -4.18 6.22 -25.28
C SER A 8 -5.71 6.18 -25.31
N THR A 9 -6.26 4.98 -25.43
CA THR A 9 -7.70 4.71 -25.30
C THR A 9 -8.01 4.27 -23.87
N ARG A 10 -8.95 4.94 -23.19
CA ARG A 10 -9.61 4.44 -21.97
C ARG A 10 -11.06 4.12 -22.33
N ASN A 11 -11.48 2.86 -22.15
CA ASN A 11 -12.83 2.37 -22.48
C ASN A 11 -13.32 2.64 -23.92
N GLY A 12 -12.43 2.56 -24.93
CA GLY A 12 -12.82 2.65 -26.34
C GLY A 12 -13.22 4.05 -26.84
N ILE A 13 -13.13 5.09 -25.99
CA ILE A 13 -13.37 6.47 -26.38
C ILE A 13 -12.02 7.13 -26.67
N ALA A 14 -11.87 7.69 -27.88
CA ALA A 14 -10.71 8.51 -28.21
C ALA A 14 -10.71 9.76 -27.32
N LEU A 15 -9.75 9.86 -26.41
CA LEU A 15 -9.56 11.06 -25.61
C LEU A 15 -9.18 12.21 -26.56
N ARG A 16 -9.94 13.30 -26.52
CA ARG A 16 -9.63 14.50 -27.28
C ARG A 16 -8.30 15.06 -26.77
N GLN A 17 -7.24 14.95 -27.58
CA GLN A 17 -5.96 15.58 -27.27
C GLN A 17 -6.15 17.10 -27.23
N GLN A 18 -6.05 17.69 -26.04
CA GLN A 18 -5.97 19.14 -25.87
C GLN A 18 -4.52 19.59 -25.98
N ALA A 19 -4.30 20.72 -26.64
CA ALA A 19 -2.96 21.32 -26.69
C ALA A 19 -2.52 21.74 -25.29
N ARG A 20 -1.24 21.59 -24.98
CA ARG A 20 -0.65 21.97 -23.69
C ARG A 20 -0.84 23.46 -23.37
N LEU A 21 -0.89 24.31 -24.39
CA LEU A 21 -1.24 25.71 -24.28
C LEU A 21 -2.24 26.04 -25.38
N SER A 22 -3.38 26.60 -25.02
CA SER A 22 -4.41 27.02 -25.96
C SER A 22 -5.11 28.28 -25.48
N ARG A 23 -5.48 29.17 -26.40
CA ARG A 23 -6.31 30.34 -26.06
C ARG A 23 -7.73 29.90 -25.73
N GLY A 24 -8.21 30.30 -24.56
CA GLY A 24 -9.60 30.07 -24.13
C GLY A 24 -10.53 31.09 -24.77
N GLU A 25 -10.94 30.88 -26.03
CA GLU A 25 -11.78 31.82 -26.79
C GLU A 25 -13.06 32.19 -26.04
N ALA A 26 -13.77 31.21 -25.48
CA ALA A 26 -15.01 31.44 -24.74
C ALA A 26 -14.81 32.24 -23.43
N ALA A 27 -13.60 32.21 -22.85
CA ALA A 27 -13.27 32.93 -21.62
C ALA A 27 -12.59 34.28 -21.90
N SER A 28 -12.20 34.52 -23.16
CA SER A 28 -11.52 35.74 -23.62
C SER A 28 -12.53 36.80 -24.09
N SER A 29 -12.12 38.06 -24.03
CA SER A 29 -12.87 39.21 -24.55
C SER A 29 -11.91 40.25 -25.12
N GLY A 30 -12.43 41.32 -25.74
CA GLY A 30 -11.60 42.40 -26.28
C GLY A 30 -10.72 43.12 -25.25
N ARG A 31 -11.00 42.96 -23.95
CA ARG A 31 -10.24 43.58 -22.85
C ARG A 31 -9.47 42.56 -21.99
N ARG A 32 -9.66 41.26 -22.21
CA ARG A 32 -9.08 40.18 -21.41
C ARG A 32 -8.72 38.99 -22.28
N THR A 33 -7.45 38.61 -22.28
CA THR A 33 -7.02 37.33 -22.85
C THR A 33 -6.95 36.29 -21.75
N VAL A 34 -7.52 35.11 -22.00
CA VAL A 34 -7.42 33.96 -21.11
C VAL A 34 -6.81 32.80 -21.88
N ASP A 35 -5.70 32.29 -21.38
CA ASP A 35 -5.04 31.10 -21.92
C ASP A 35 -5.21 29.93 -20.95
N THR A 36 -5.43 28.75 -21.51
CA THR A 36 -5.43 27.48 -20.79
C THR A 36 -4.07 26.82 -20.96
N TRP A 37 -3.38 26.60 -19.85
CA TRP A 37 -2.10 25.91 -19.81
C TRP A 37 -2.24 24.62 -18.99
N LEU A 38 -1.95 23.47 -19.61
CA LEU A 38 -2.12 22.14 -19.04
C LEU A 38 -0.76 21.42 -18.96
N PRO A 39 0.15 21.84 -18.05
CA PRO A 39 1.56 21.46 -18.08
C PRO A 39 1.87 19.99 -17.86
N ILE A 40 0.93 19.23 -17.30
CA ILE A 40 1.07 17.80 -16.94
C ILE A 40 -0.07 16.95 -17.54
N HIS A 41 -0.73 17.44 -18.60
CA HIS A 41 -1.90 16.73 -19.18
C HIS A 41 -1.55 15.33 -19.69
N ASP A 42 -0.34 15.18 -20.23
CA ASP A 42 0.19 13.95 -20.78
C ASP A 42 0.80 13.02 -19.73
N TRP A 43 0.80 13.43 -18.45
CA TRP A 43 1.37 12.62 -17.38
C TRP A 43 0.44 11.50 -16.97
N THR A 44 1.02 10.34 -16.69
CA THR A 44 0.34 9.25 -16.00
C THR A 44 0.22 9.56 -14.50
N GLU A 45 -0.71 8.88 -13.83
CA GLU A 45 -0.85 8.98 -12.37
C GLU A 45 0.45 8.63 -11.63
N THR A 46 1.16 7.60 -12.08
CA THR A 46 2.47 7.22 -11.55
C THR A 46 3.50 8.36 -11.67
N GLN A 47 3.56 9.03 -12.82
CA GLN A 47 4.49 10.15 -13.04
C GLN A 47 4.16 11.34 -12.12
N VAL A 48 2.87 11.61 -11.89
CA VAL A 48 2.42 12.63 -10.94
C VAL A 48 2.89 12.30 -9.52
N TRP A 49 2.66 11.07 -9.04
CA TRP A 49 3.08 10.66 -7.70
C TRP A 49 4.59 10.67 -7.53
N GLN A 50 5.35 10.13 -8.49
CA GLN A 50 6.82 10.19 -8.49
C GLN A 50 7.32 11.64 -8.33
N ARG A 51 6.70 12.58 -9.06
CA ARG A 51 7.07 14.01 -8.95
C ARG A 51 6.73 14.59 -7.59
N ILE A 52 5.56 14.28 -7.02
CA ILE A 52 5.15 14.73 -5.68
C ILE A 52 6.16 14.25 -4.64
N HIS A 53 6.46 12.95 -4.62
CA HIS A 53 7.42 12.38 -3.67
C HIS A 53 8.83 12.96 -3.83
N ALA A 54 9.33 13.09 -5.06
CA ALA A 54 10.65 13.67 -5.33
C ALA A 54 10.75 15.16 -4.92
N SER A 55 9.63 15.88 -4.92
CA SER A 55 9.61 17.31 -4.55
C SER A 55 9.59 17.56 -3.04
N GLY A 56 9.28 16.55 -2.22
CA GLY A 56 9.15 16.69 -0.77
C GLY A 56 7.96 17.56 -0.32
N VAL A 57 7.08 17.97 -1.23
CA VAL A 57 5.88 18.74 -0.87
C VAL A 57 4.88 17.84 -0.11
N PRO A 58 4.23 18.35 0.94
CA PRO A 58 3.15 17.61 1.58
C PRO A 58 1.97 17.45 0.60
N TYR A 59 1.32 16.29 0.65
CA TYR A 59 0.07 16.01 -0.05
C TYR A 59 -1.04 15.67 0.96
N HIS A 60 -2.27 15.58 0.47
CA HIS A 60 -3.43 15.39 1.35
C HIS A 60 -3.43 13.98 1.99
N PRO A 61 -3.57 13.83 3.32
CA PRO A 61 -3.49 12.53 4.00
C PRO A 61 -4.55 11.50 3.58
N ALA A 62 -5.65 11.94 2.99
CA ALA A 62 -6.68 11.05 2.45
C ALA A 62 -6.14 10.05 1.41
N TYR A 63 -5.08 10.41 0.68
CA TYR A 63 -4.42 9.49 -0.26
C TYR A 63 -3.71 8.35 0.47
N ASP A 64 -3.07 8.62 1.61
CA ASP A 64 -2.48 7.57 2.47
C ASP A 64 -3.56 6.68 3.09
N GLN A 65 -4.78 7.20 3.21
CA GLN A 65 -5.95 6.43 3.63
C GLN A 65 -6.57 5.65 2.47
N GLY A 66 -5.98 5.60 1.27
CA GLY A 66 -6.45 4.77 0.16
C GLY A 66 -7.52 5.40 -0.72
N MET A 67 -7.80 6.71 -0.57
CA MET A 67 -8.63 7.44 -1.53
C MET A 67 -7.86 7.66 -2.83
N THR A 68 -8.47 7.38 -3.97
CA THR A 68 -7.84 7.59 -5.29
C THR A 68 -8.01 9.02 -5.81
N ARG A 69 -8.98 9.76 -5.26
CA ARG A 69 -9.27 11.15 -5.61
C ARG A 69 -9.71 11.95 -4.40
N LEU A 70 -9.38 13.23 -4.40
CA LEU A 70 -9.87 14.17 -3.40
C LEU A 70 -11.04 14.99 -3.97
N SER A 71 -12.21 14.87 -3.36
CA SER A 71 -13.42 15.60 -3.72
C SER A 71 -14.32 15.73 -2.48
N CYS A 72 -15.61 16.02 -2.64
CA CYS A 72 -16.56 15.93 -1.52
C CYS A 72 -16.47 14.53 -0.88
N SER A 73 -16.62 14.48 0.45
CA SER A 73 -16.36 13.26 1.23
C SER A 73 -17.16 12.04 0.75
N LEU A 74 -18.45 12.23 0.44
CA LEU A 74 -19.32 11.23 -0.18
C LEU A 74 -19.75 11.76 -1.55
N CYS A 75 -18.79 11.98 -2.44
CA CYS A 75 -19.07 12.53 -3.76
C CYS A 75 -19.86 11.53 -4.61
N VAL A 76 -21.03 11.94 -5.11
CA VAL A 76 -21.86 11.13 -6.03
C VAL A 76 -21.09 10.66 -7.28
N LEU A 77 -20.06 11.40 -7.70
CA LEU A 77 -19.21 11.06 -8.85
C LEU A 77 -18.02 10.15 -8.51
N ALA A 78 -17.85 9.76 -7.24
CA ALA A 78 -16.74 8.91 -6.82
C ALA A 78 -16.94 7.45 -7.25
N SER A 79 -15.82 6.72 -7.35
CA SER A 79 -15.88 5.28 -7.58
C SER A 79 -16.56 4.59 -6.39
N ARG A 80 -17.06 3.36 -6.58
CA ARG A 80 -17.60 2.58 -5.47
C ARG A 80 -16.56 2.33 -4.37
N ALA A 81 -15.31 2.09 -4.76
CA ALA A 81 -14.21 1.86 -3.81
C ALA A 81 -13.95 3.11 -2.94
N ASP A 82 -13.88 4.29 -3.55
CA ASP A 82 -13.72 5.54 -2.80
C ASP A 82 -14.92 5.83 -1.88
N LEU A 83 -16.15 5.49 -2.29
CA LEU A 83 -17.35 5.67 -1.46
C LEU A 83 -17.35 4.74 -0.25
N VAL A 84 -16.99 3.48 -0.46
CA VAL A 84 -16.82 2.52 0.64
C VAL A 84 -15.75 3.02 1.59
N ARG A 85 -14.60 3.47 1.06
CA ARG A 85 -13.52 3.99 1.90
C ARG A 85 -13.92 5.26 2.64
N ALA A 86 -14.63 6.18 2.00
CA ALA A 86 -15.14 7.37 2.64
C ALA A 86 -16.14 7.05 3.78
N ALA A 87 -17.00 6.06 3.60
CA ALA A 87 -17.93 5.61 4.64
C ALA A 87 -17.19 4.96 5.83
N GLN A 88 -16.10 4.23 5.59
CA GLN A 88 -15.23 3.72 6.67
C GLN A 88 -14.56 4.85 7.46
N LEU A 89 -14.09 5.89 6.76
CA LEU A 89 -13.40 7.02 7.38
C LEU A 89 -14.37 7.98 8.09
N ARG A 90 -15.63 8.03 7.65
CA ARG A 90 -16.67 8.94 8.17
C ARG A 90 -18.03 8.24 8.30
N PRO A 91 -18.16 7.27 9.22
CA PRO A 91 -19.39 6.49 9.36
C PRO A 91 -20.60 7.33 9.75
N GLU A 92 -20.41 8.33 10.62
CA GLU A 92 -21.49 9.25 11.04
C GLU A 92 -22.08 10.03 9.87
N LEU A 93 -21.22 10.54 8.97
CA LEU A 93 -21.67 11.27 7.78
C LEU A 93 -22.38 10.34 6.79
N ALA A 94 -21.91 9.09 6.65
CA ALA A 94 -22.57 8.11 5.82
C ALA A 94 -23.98 7.77 6.35
N ALA A 95 -24.12 7.65 7.67
CA ALA A 95 -25.42 7.46 8.33
C ALA A 95 -26.36 8.64 8.10
N GLU A 96 -25.90 9.88 8.27
CA GLU A 96 -26.67 11.10 7.99
C GLU A 96 -27.20 11.11 6.53
N TYR A 97 -26.35 10.73 5.57
CA TYR A 97 -26.76 10.63 4.16
C TYR A 97 -27.80 9.53 3.93
N ALA A 98 -27.69 8.40 4.63
CA ALA A 98 -28.67 7.30 4.55
C ALA A 98 -30.02 7.68 5.16
N GLU A 99 -30.02 8.43 6.27
CA GLU A 99 -31.24 8.98 6.87
C GLU A 99 -31.93 9.95 5.93
N LEU A 100 -31.16 10.88 5.34
CA LEU A 100 -31.68 11.83 4.36
C LEU A 100 -32.23 11.11 3.11
N GLU A 101 -31.52 10.10 2.60
CA GLU A 101 -31.96 9.25 1.48
C GLU A 101 -33.34 8.63 1.74
N ALA A 102 -33.56 8.13 2.97
CA ALA A 102 -34.83 7.57 3.41
C ALA A 102 -35.93 8.62 3.59
N GLU A 103 -35.59 9.80 4.14
CA GLU A 103 -36.54 10.90 4.34
C GLU A 103 -37.09 11.43 3.01
N ILE A 104 -36.21 11.69 2.04
CA ILE A 104 -36.60 12.31 0.77
C ILE A 104 -37.08 11.29 -0.27
N GLY A 105 -36.89 9.99 -0.03
CA GLY A 105 -37.28 8.92 -0.95
C GLY A 105 -36.49 8.90 -2.28
N HIS A 106 -35.30 9.51 -2.31
CA HIS A 106 -34.42 9.55 -3.48
C HIS A 106 -33.08 8.93 -3.16
N ARG A 107 -32.66 7.96 -3.98
CA ARG A 107 -31.36 7.29 -3.81
C ARG A 107 -30.19 8.25 -4.05
N PHE A 108 -29.10 8.02 -3.33
CA PHE A 108 -27.82 8.71 -3.47
C PHE A 108 -27.28 8.60 -4.89
N ARG A 109 -27.35 7.41 -5.49
CA ARG A 109 -27.28 7.18 -6.92
C ARG A 109 -28.38 6.25 -7.38
N ASN A 110 -28.77 6.39 -8.64
CA ASN A 110 -29.74 5.50 -9.26
C ASN A 110 -29.32 4.02 -9.15
N ASP A 111 -28.02 3.74 -9.27
CA ASP A 111 -27.43 2.40 -9.21
C ASP A 111 -26.89 2.00 -7.84
N LEU A 112 -26.81 2.91 -6.86
CA LEU A 112 -26.21 2.63 -5.55
C LEU A 112 -26.78 3.52 -4.43
N SER A 113 -27.32 2.92 -3.38
CA SER A 113 -27.80 3.65 -2.19
C SER A 113 -26.74 3.79 -1.10
N MET A 114 -26.98 4.69 -0.16
CA MET A 114 -26.10 4.85 1.01
C MET A 114 -26.09 3.61 1.90
N ALA A 115 -27.24 2.97 2.08
CA ALA A 115 -27.31 1.71 2.83
C ALA A 115 -26.38 0.64 2.22
N GLU A 116 -26.34 0.50 0.89
CA GLU A 116 -25.44 -0.45 0.21
C GLU A 116 -23.96 -0.09 0.38
N ILE A 117 -23.64 1.22 0.41
CA ILE A 117 -22.28 1.71 0.67
C ILE A 117 -21.86 1.38 2.10
N ILE A 118 -22.72 1.64 3.09
CA ILE A 118 -22.48 1.37 4.51
C ILE A 118 -22.28 -0.13 4.73
N THR A 119 -23.18 -0.97 4.22
CA THR A 119 -23.05 -2.44 4.34
C THR A 119 -21.74 -2.92 3.71
N ALA A 120 -21.34 -2.39 2.55
CA ALA A 120 -20.06 -2.76 1.94
C ALA A 120 -18.85 -2.29 2.76
N ALA A 121 -18.94 -1.12 3.43
CA ALA A 121 -17.91 -0.63 4.34
C ALA A 121 -17.76 -1.50 5.58
N GLU A 122 -18.87 -1.92 6.19
CA GLU A 122 -18.90 -2.85 7.32
C GLU A 122 -18.35 -4.22 6.92
N GLN A 123 -18.80 -4.78 5.80
CA GLN A 123 -18.30 -6.06 5.28
C GLN A 123 -16.79 -6.01 5.00
N ALA A 124 -16.28 -4.92 4.44
CA ALA A 124 -14.85 -4.74 4.23
C ALA A 124 -14.07 -4.62 5.56
N ALA A 125 -14.66 -4.00 6.59
CA ALA A 125 -14.07 -3.95 7.92
C ALA A 125 -14.07 -5.33 8.61
N THR A 126 -15.15 -6.10 8.46
CA THR A 126 -15.27 -7.47 8.99
C THR A 126 -14.39 -8.46 8.22
N ALA A 127 -14.25 -8.32 6.91
CA ALA A 127 -13.32 -9.13 6.11
C ALA A 127 -11.86 -8.89 6.51
N GLY A 128 -11.51 -7.65 6.89
CA GLY A 128 -10.21 -7.34 7.50
C GLY A 128 -9.98 -7.94 8.88
N HIS A 129 -11.02 -8.44 9.56
CA HIS A 129 -10.94 -9.09 10.88
C HIS A 129 -11.28 -10.60 10.84
N THR A 130 -11.72 -11.13 9.69
CA THR A 130 -12.13 -12.52 9.49
C THR A 130 -11.34 -13.18 8.36
N GLU A 131 -10.05 -12.91 8.27
CA GLU A 131 -9.12 -13.87 7.70
C GLU A 131 -8.57 -14.65 8.89
N GLU A 132 -8.94 -15.93 9.02
CA GLU A 132 -8.24 -16.83 9.93
C GLU A 132 -6.81 -16.93 9.40
N THR A 133 -6.00 -16.01 9.89
CA THR A 133 -4.62 -15.78 9.50
C THR A 133 -3.84 -16.83 10.25
N ALA A 134 -3.38 -17.86 9.56
CA ALA A 134 -2.44 -18.77 10.19
C ALA A 134 -1.17 -17.97 10.46
N THR A 135 -0.88 -17.77 11.75
CA THR A 135 0.33 -17.10 12.22
C THR A 135 1.40 -18.15 12.46
N ILE A 136 2.53 -18.00 11.78
CA ILE A 136 3.72 -18.83 12.00
C ILE A 136 4.78 -17.95 12.64
N GLU A 137 5.17 -18.27 13.87
CA GLU A 137 6.29 -17.63 14.54
C GLU A 137 7.61 -18.09 13.89
N LEU A 138 8.40 -17.14 13.41
CA LEU A 138 9.68 -17.40 12.73
C LEU A 138 10.86 -17.32 13.70
N GLY A 139 10.73 -16.54 14.77
CA GLY A 139 11.75 -16.39 15.80
C GLY A 139 11.63 -15.07 16.56
N GLN A 140 12.46 -14.90 17.57
CA GLN A 140 12.52 -13.68 18.38
C GLN A 140 13.96 -13.23 18.56
N GLY A 141 14.23 -11.94 18.41
CA GLY A 141 15.56 -11.36 18.60
C GLY A 141 15.58 -9.88 18.22
N GLN A 142 16.77 -9.29 18.29
CA GLN A 142 17.01 -7.92 17.85
C GLN A 142 16.97 -7.89 16.32
N LEU A 143 16.12 -7.05 15.73
CA LEU A 143 15.95 -6.99 14.28
C LEU A 143 16.99 -6.10 13.61
N TRP A 144 17.61 -6.67 12.59
CA TRP A 144 18.59 -6.03 11.72
C TRP A 144 18.32 -6.43 10.26
N TRP A 145 19.04 -5.82 9.32
CA TRP A 145 19.06 -6.23 7.92
C TRP A 145 20.49 -6.15 7.37
N PRO A 146 20.83 -6.98 6.37
CA PRO A 146 22.16 -6.95 5.79
C PRO A 146 22.51 -5.58 5.19
N ARG A 147 23.77 -5.15 5.32
CA ARG A 147 24.21 -3.83 4.82
C ARG A 147 23.98 -3.64 3.32
N PHE A 148 24.05 -4.72 2.53
CA PHE A 148 23.85 -4.66 1.08
C PHE A 148 22.42 -4.27 0.70
N GLU A 149 21.42 -4.54 1.56
CA GLU A 149 20.02 -4.19 1.30
C GLU A 149 19.85 -2.67 1.18
N ARG A 150 20.54 -1.93 2.04
CA ARG A 150 20.59 -0.46 1.97
C ARG A 150 21.42 0.05 0.81
N GLN A 151 22.50 -0.64 0.44
CA GLN A 151 23.36 -0.21 -0.68
C GLN A 151 22.69 -0.38 -2.05
N SER A 152 21.81 -1.38 -2.16
CA SER A 152 21.08 -1.71 -3.39
C SER A 152 19.65 -1.17 -3.41
N ASP A 153 19.20 -0.56 -2.31
CA ASP A 153 17.80 -0.14 -2.10
C ASP A 153 16.76 -1.26 -2.20
N ARG A 154 17.18 -2.53 -2.13
CA ARG A 154 16.30 -3.70 -2.24
C ARG A 154 15.40 -3.86 -1.01
N TYR A 155 15.96 -3.76 0.20
CA TYR A 155 15.28 -4.02 1.47
C TYR A 155 14.45 -5.33 1.47
N GLY A 156 15.03 -6.42 0.98
CA GLY A 156 14.37 -7.71 0.81
C GLY A 156 14.38 -8.62 2.04
N THR A 157 15.39 -8.52 2.88
CA THR A 157 15.64 -9.45 4.00
C THR A 157 15.89 -8.75 5.33
N VAL A 158 15.59 -9.47 6.41
CA VAL A 158 15.93 -9.14 7.80
C VAL A 158 16.55 -10.35 8.48
N PHE A 159 17.36 -10.12 9.51
CA PHE A 159 17.86 -11.16 10.41
C PHE A 159 17.61 -10.78 11.85
N LEU A 160 17.62 -11.78 12.73
CA LEU A 160 17.45 -11.60 14.17
C LEU A 160 18.72 -12.03 14.89
N LEU A 161 19.13 -11.21 15.88
CA LEU A 161 20.23 -11.52 16.78
C LEU A 161 19.72 -11.78 18.19
N THR A 162 20.33 -12.75 18.86
CA THR A 162 20.01 -13.17 20.23
C THR A 162 21.27 -13.15 21.09
N GLY A 163 21.10 -13.44 22.38
CA GLY A 163 22.18 -13.33 23.37
C GLY A 163 22.26 -11.95 24.02
N PRO A 164 23.01 -11.84 25.13
CA PRO A 164 23.14 -10.60 25.90
C PRO A 164 23.72 -9.45 25.07
N ASP A 165 24.62 -9.77 24.13
CA ASP A 165 25.34 -8.81 23.28
C ASP A 165 24.89 -8.83 21.81
N ALA A 166 23.81 -9.54 21.47
CA ALA A 166 23.29 -9.65 20.10
C ALA A 166 24.29 -10.28 19.10
N GLU A 167 25.00 -11.33 19.50
CA GLU A 167 26.04 -11.96 18.67
C GLU A 167 25.55 -13.21 17.93
N ASP A 168 24.47 -13.84 18.43
CA ASP A 168 23.99 -15.14 17.93
C ASP A 168 22.83 -14.97 16.94
N TYR A 169 23.03 -15.38 15.69
CA TYR A 169 21.96 -15.38 14.68
C TYR A 169 20.86 -16.39 15.00
N VAL A 170 19.62 -15.97 14.81
CA VAL A 170 18.47 -16.89 14.79
C VAL A 170 18.50 -17.68 13.49
N SER A 171 18.38 -19.00 13.59
CA SER A 171 18.23 -19.88 12.44
C SER A 171 16.79 -19.88 11.93
N PHE A 172 16.61 -19.73 10.62
CA PHE A 172 15.33 -19.80 9.90
C PHE A 172 15.17 -21.12 9.12
N GLU A 173 15.81 -22.21 9.53
CA GLU A 173 15.75 -23.50 8.83
C GLU A 173 14.32 -24.04 8.69
N ASN A 174 13.46 -23.75 9.68
CA ASN A 174 12.06 -24.17 9.70
C ASN A 174 11.11 -23.12 9.11
N ALA A 175 11.64 -22.04 8.50
CA ALA A 175 10.81 -21.03 7.88
C ALA A 175 10.05 -21.62 6.68
N PRO A 176 8.74 -21.33 6.52
CA PRO A 176 7.92 -21.87 5.44
C PRO A 176 8.23 -21.17 4.11
N VAL A 177 9.39 -21.44 3.52
CA VAL A 177 9.84 -20.86 2.25
C VAL A 177 8.83 -21.17 1.13
N GLY A 178 8.56 -20.17 0.29
CA GLY A 178 7.56 -20.24 -0.77
C GLY A 178 6.13 -19.93 -0.33
N GLN A 179 5.90 -19.71 0.97
CA GLN A 179 4.59 -19.36 1.50
C GLN A 179 4.29 -17.87 1.25
N PRO A 180 3.20 -17.53 0.55
CA PRO A 180 2.73 -16.15 0.47
C PRO A 180 2.16 -15.70 1.82
N GLY A 181 2.46 -14.46 2.20
CA GLY A 181 1.95 -13.88 3.44
C GLY A 181 2.48 -12.48 3.70
N ARG A 182 2.24 -12.00 4.93
CA ARG A 182 2.73 -10.74 5.46
C ARG A 182 3.74 -11.01 6.56
N LEU A 183 4.88 -10.34 6.50
CA LEU A 183 5.90 -10.42 7.54
C LEU A 183 5.62 -9.32 8.57
N VAL A 184 5.42 -9.70 9.82
CA VAL A 184 5.05 -8.79 10.91
C VAL A 184 6.05 -8.94 12.05
N ALA A 185 6.55 -7.81 12.53
CA ALA A 185 7.39 -7.72 13.72
C ALA A 185 6.56 -7.19 14.89
N ILE A 186 6.41 -8.01 15.93
CA ILE A 186 5.78 -7.61 17.19
C ILE A 186 6.88 -7.15 18.14
N VAL A 187 6.80 -5.91 18.62
CA VAL A 187 7.82 -5.33 19.51
C VAL A 187 7.70 -5.94 20.90
N VAL A 188 8.73 -6.67 21.32
CA VAL A 188 8.79 -7.34 22.65
C VAL A 188 9.48 -6.44 23.67
N GLU A 189 10.54 -5.75 23.26
CA GLU A 189 11.31 -4.83 24.10
C GLU A 189 11.82 -3.67 23.25
N THR A 190 11.72 -2.46 23.79
CA THR A 190 12.20 -1.26 23.11
C THR A 190 13.60 -0.89 23.58
N ARG A 191 14.46 -0.52 22.64
CA ARG A 191 15.81 -0.03 22.89
C ARG A 191 15.99 1.34 22.25
N ARG A 192 16.86 2.17 22.84
CA ARG A 192 17.19 3.45 22.23
C ARG A 192 17.92 3.18 20.92
N SER A 193 17.33 3.57 19.79
CA SER A 193 17.96 3.36 18.48
C SER A 193 19.24 4.19 18.39
N GLU A 194 20.36 3.53 18.07
CA GLU A 194 21.66 4.18 17.83
C GLU A 194 21.83 4.62 16.36
N HIS A 195 20.84 4.35 15.51
CA HIS A 195 20.90 4.71 14.09
C HIS A 195 20.50 6.17 13.88
N CYS A 196 21.26 6.93 13.10
CA CYS A 196 20.94 8.32 12.74
C CYS A 196 19.81 8.49 11.70
N GLY A 197 19.06 7.43 11.39
CA GLY A 197 18.13 7.38 10.26
C GLY A 197 18.78 7.40 8.88
N ASP A 198 17.96 7.51 7.84
CA ASP A 198 18.40 7.81 6.47
C ASP A 198 17.97 9.22 6.09
N ILE A 199 18.92 10.16 6.17
CA ILE A 199 18.68 11.59 5.90
C ILE A 199 18.30 11.81 4.43
N ALA A 200 18.85 11.04 3.49
CA ALA A 200 18.54 11.17 2.07
C ALA A 200 17.09 10.75 1.76
N ARG A 201 16.54 9.82 2.54
CA ARG A 201 15.16 9.36 2.44
C ARG A 201 14.20 9.97 3.48
N SER A 202 14.68 10.94 4.28
CA SER A 202 13.94 11.55 5.39
C SER A 202 13.33 10.51 6.37
N LEU A 203 14.02 9.39 6.57
CA LEU A 203 13.62 8.34 7.48
C LEU A 203 14.34 8.55 8.82
N ALA A 204 13.58 8.80 9.88
CA ALA A 204 14.11 8.86 11.24
C ALA A 204 13.60 7.64 12.03
N PRO A 205 14.44 7.04 12.89
CA PRO A 205 13.96 6.01 13.81
C PRO A 205 12.96 6.65 14.76
N VAL A 206 11.74 6.13 14.78
CA VAL A 206 10.74 6.46 15.80
C VAL A 206 10.64 5.26 16.71
N THR A 207 10.89 5.45 18.01
CA THR A 207 10.80 4.36 19.00
C THR A 207 9.37 3.82 19.01
N PRO A 208 9.18 2.52 18.72
CA PRO A 208 7.86 1.92 18.75
C PRO A 208 7.40 1.63 20.18
N THR A 209 6.16 1.20 20.37
CA THR A 209 5.62 0.79 21.67
C THR A 209 5.77 -0.72 21.87
N VAL A 210 6.03 -1.18 23.09
CA VAL A 210 5.99 -2.63 23.40
C VAL A 210 4.58 -3.18 23.12
N GLY A 211 4.51 -4.32 22.43
CA GLY A 211 3.28 -4.93 21.95
C GLY A 211 2.79 -4.39 20.61
N GLU A 212 3.41 -3.36 20.04
CA GLU A 212 3.07 -2.84 18.72
C GLU A 212 3.38 -3.87 17.63
N GLU A 213 2.42 -4.06 16.72
CA GLU A 213 2.58 -4.90 15.54
C GLU A 213 2.96 -4.05 14.33
N ILE A 214 4.14 -4.27 13.77
CA ILE A 214 4.67 -3.52 12.64
C ILE A 214 4.75 -4.46 11.44
N THR A 215 3.94 -4.20 10.41
CA THR A 215 4.01 -4.97 9.16
C THR A 215 5.21 -4.50 8.35
N LEU A 216 6.14 -5.42 8.08
CA LEU A 216 7.35 -5.15 7.30
C LEU A 216 7.08 -5.22 5.79
N GLY A 217 6.18 -6.09 5.35
CA GLY A 217 5.87 -6.23 3.92
C GLY A 217 4.91 -7.37 3.63
N ALA A 218 4.60 -7.56 2.35
CA ALA A 218 3.80 -8.66 1.83
C ALA A 218 4.47 -9.26 0.59
N GLY A 219 4.38 -10.58 0.45
CA GLY A 219 4.98 -11.30 -0.67
C GLY A 219 5.17 -12.78 -0.37
N THR A 220 6.05 -13.41 -1.13
CA THR A 220 6.42 -14.82 -0.97
C THR A 220 7.66 -14.94 -0.08
N LEU A 221 7.58 -15.73 1.00
CA LEU A 221 8.69 -15.91 1.95
C LEU A 221 9.88 -16.62 1.29
N PHE A 222 11.08 -16.11 1.54
CA PHE A 222 12.33 -16.78 1.23
C PHE A 222 13.34 -16.58 2.36
N THR A 223 14.43 -17.35 2.34
CA THR A 223 15.54 -17.21 3.27
C THR A 223 16.85 -17.04 2.52
N ASP A 224 17.78 -16.26 3.09
CA ASP A 224 19.15 -16.14 2.62
C ASP A 224 20.07 -16.88 3.59
N THR A 225 20.98 -17.67 3.04
CA THR A 225 21.96 -18.48 3.80
C THR A 225 23.27 -17.74 3.90
N ASP A 226 23.79 -17.62 5.13
CA ASP A 226 25.12 -17.09 5.34
C ASP A 226 26.16 -18.12 4.86
N ALA A 227 27.08 -17.69 3.99
CA ALA A 227 28.04 -18.58 3.34
C ALA A 227 29.07 -19.18 4.33
N ASP A 228 29.33 -18.50 5.45
CA ASP A 228 30.32 -18.91 6.44
C ASP A 228 29.68 -19.81 7.51
N LEU A 229 28.43 -19.55 7.88
CA LEU A 229 27.69 -20.33 8.89
C LEU A 229 26.93 -21.53 8.31
N GLY A 230 26.64 -21.53 7.01
CA GLY A 230 25.96 -22.63 6.31
C GLY A 230 24.49 -22.82 6.70
N ILE A 231 23.92 -21.89 7.46
CA ILE A 231 22.52 -21.89 7.91
C ILE A 231 21.77 -20.64 7.41
N PRO A 232 20.45 -20.74 7.16
CA PRO A 232 19.63 -19.59 6.81
C PRO A 232 19.50 -18.64 8.00
N THR A 233 20.23 -17.54 7.96
CA THR A 233 20.28 -16.53 9.03
C THR A 233 19.41 -15.31 8.73
N ALA A 234 18.94 -15.16 7.49
CA ALA A 234 18.08 -14.06 7.09
C ALA A 234 16.79 -14.57 6.43
N VAL A 235 15.70 -13.85 6.63
CA VAL A 235 14.38 -14.13 6.09
C VAL A 235 13.82 -12.88 5.40
N GLY A 236 13.13 -13.08 4.28
CA GLY A 236 12.64 -11.99 3.45
C GLY A 236 11.33 -12.29 2.74
N LEU A 237 10.79 -11.27 2.07
CA LEU A 237 9.62 -11.39 1.20
C LEU A 237 9.94 -10.91 -0.20
N ALA A 238 9.71 -11.77 -1.20
CA ALA A 238 9.75 -11.39 -2.60
C ALA A 238 8.37 -10.85 -2.99
N PRO A 239 8.25 -9.60 -3.47
CA PRO A 239 6.97 -9.02 -3.82
C PRO A 239 6.44 -9.55 -5.17
N ASP A 240 5.12 -9.66 -5.29
CA ASP A 240 4.47 -10.21 -6.48
C ASP A 240 4.23 -9.16 -7.59
N ASP A 241 4.68 -7.91 -7.38
CA ASP A 241 4.44 -6.75 -8.26
C ASP A 241 5.64 -6.38 -9.15
N ASN A 242 6.69 -7.21 -9.17
CA ASN A 242 7.92 -7.03 -9.94
C ASN A 242 8.72 -5.75 -9.62
N ARG A 243 8.52 -5.12 -8.46
CA ARG A 243 9.40 -4.03 -8.03
C ARG A 243 10.81 -4.54 -7.73
N ASP A 244 11.81 -3.72 -8.05
CA ASP A 244 13.23 -4.00 -7.87
C ASP A 244 13.81 -3.39 -6.58
N ALA A 245 13.06 -2.50 -5.93
CA ALA A 245 13.43 -1.81 -4.69
C ALA A 245 12.32 -1.86 -3.63
N ASP A 246 12.70 -1.58 -2.37
CA ASP A 246 11.82 -1.46 -1.22
C ASP A 246 10.85 -2.64 -1.03
N TRP A 247 11.37 -3.87 -1.16
CA TRP A 247 10.61 -5.12 -1.03
C TRP A 247 9.91 -5.22 0.34
N LEU A 248 10.57 -4.78 1.41
CA LEU A 248 9.97 -4.47 2.71
C LEU A 248 9.90 -2.95 2.87
N ASP A 249 8.92 -2.46 3.63
CA ASP A 249 8.72 -1.04 3.93
C ASP A 249 9.92 -0.50 4.74
N PRO A 250 10.74 0.39 4.16
CA PRO A 250 11.87 0.97 4.86
C PRO A 250 11.45 1.70 6.14
N ARG A 251 10.28 2.35 6.19
CA ARG A 251 9.82 3.04 7.40
C ARG A 251 9.59 2.04 8.54
N ALA A 252 8.97 0.90 8.24
CA ALA A 252 8.77 -0.18 9.20
C ALA A 252 10.12 -0.73 9.68
N LEU A 253 11.06 -0.99 8.78
CA LEU A 253 12.40 -1.47 9.12
C LEU A 253 13.14 -0.50 10.05
N TYR A 254 13.16 0.80 9.73
CA TYR A 254 13.82 1.80 10.57
C TYR A 254 13.17 1.97 11.95
N ARG A 255 11.87 1.64 12.10
CA ARG A 255 11.20 1.60 13.41
C ARG A 255 11.57 0.35 14.22
N CYS A 256 11.74 -0.80 13.56
CA CYS A 256 12.10 -2.05 14.21
C CYS A 256 13.61 -2.23 14.43
N HIS A 257 14.45 -1.40 13.80
CA HIS A 257 15.90 -1.52 13.89
C HIS A 257 16.38 -1.52 15.34
N ASN A 258 17.17 -2.54 15.69
CA ASN A 258 17.75 -2.74 17.02
C ASN A 258 16.71 -2.90 18.15
N GLN A 259 15.43 -3.10 17.81
CA GLN A 259 14.39 -3.45 18.77
C GLN A 259 14.34 -4.97 18.90
N THR A 260 14.03 -5.47 20.10
CA THR A 260 13.73 -6.89 20.27
C THR A 260 12.32 -7.14 19.75
N VAL A 261 12.20 -7.94 18.71
CA VAL A 261 10.92 -8.27 18.09
C VAL A 261 10.71 -9.77 18.05
N ARG A 262 9.45 -10.18 18.08
CA ARG A 262 9.01 -11.49 17.65
C ARG A 262 8.52 -11.38 16.21
N LEU A 263 9.12 -12.15 15.32
CA LEU A 263 8.85 -12.11 13.90
C LEU A 263 7.84 -13.20 13.54
N GLU A 264 6.79 -12.81 12.83
CA GLU A 264 5.68 -13.69 12.45
C GLU A 264 5.40 -13.58 10.95
N LEU A 265 5.13 -14.73 10.32
CA LEU A 265 4.48 -14.78 9.02
C LEU A 265 2.98 -14.95 9.20
N ARG A 266 2.22 -13.99 8.67
CA ARG A 266 0.76 -13.99 8.63
C ARG A 266 0.27 -14.46 7.28
N ILE A 267 -0.37 -15.63 7.25
CA ILE A 267 -0.86 -16.26 6.02
C ILE A 267 -2.35 -16.02 5.89
N SER A 268 -2.76 -15.28 4.87
CA SER A 268 -4.17 -15.17 4.49
C SER A 268 -4.66 -16.48 3.89
N SER A 269 -5.61 -17.16 4.53
CA SER A 269 -6.26 -18.36 4.00
C SER A 269 -7.13 -18.01 2.80
N HIS A 270 -6.54 -17.96 1.59
CA HIS A 270 -7.31 -17.92 0.36
C HIS A 270 -7.86 -19.33 0.07
N THR A 271 -9.05 -19.63 0.58
CA THR A 271 -9.84 -20.78 0.10
C THR A 271 -10.23 -20.49 -1.35
N ASN A 272 -9.37 -20.89 -2.28
CA ASN A 272 -9.58 -20.71 -3.71
C ASN A 272 -10.78 -21.56 -4.15
N LYS A 273 -11.99 -20.98 -4.16
CA LYS A 273 -13.15 -21.53 -4.86
C LYS A 273 -12.92 -21.39 -6.37
N ARG A 274 -12.07 -22.25 -6.92
CA ARG A 274 -12.09 -22.61 -8.34
C ARG A 274 -12.38 -24.10 -8.44
N ALA A 275 -13.66 -24.44 -8.40
CA ALA A 275 -14.14 -25.73 -8.85
C ALA A 275 -15.00 -25.51 -10.10
N HIS A 276 -14.39 -25.81 -11.24
CA HIS A 276 -14.97 -26.44 -12.44
C HIS A 276 -16.48 -26.21 -12.70
N ASP A 277 -16.79 -25.37 -13.69
CA ASP A 277 -17.97 -25.60 -14.54
C ASP A 277 -17.49 -25.68 -16.00
N THR A 278 -17.01 -26.86 -16.38
CA THR A 278 -16.94 -27.28 -17.78
C THR A 278 -18.22 -28.04 -18.08
N ARG A 279 -19.20 -27.38 -18.68
CA ARG A 279 -20.29 -28.09 -19.36
C ARG A 279 -19.90 -28.38 -20.81
N PRO A 280 -20.12 -29.61 -21.30
CA PRO A 280 -19.79 -30.00 -22.66
C PRO A 280 -20.80 -29.41 -23.64
N ARG A 281 -20.27 -29.01 -24.79
CA ARG A 281 -21.01 -28.57 -25.97
C ARG A 281 -21.64 -29.82 -26.60
N ALA A 282 -22.97 -29.95 -26.54
CA ALA A 282 -23.71 -30.98 -27.27
C ALA A 282 -23.92 -30.53 -28.73
N ALA A 283 -23.90 -31.54 -29.60
CA ALA A 283 -23.92 -31.49 -31.06
C ALA A 283 -25.23 -30.95 -31.65
#